data_AF-R9H5S4-F1
#
_entry.id   AF-R9H5S4-F1
#
_cell.length_a   1.000
_cell.length_b   1.000
_cell.length_c   1.000
_cell.angle_alpha   90.00
_cell.angle_beta   90.00
_cell.angle_gamma   90.00
#
_symmetry.space_group_name_H-M   'P 1'
#
loop_
_entity.id
_entity.type
_entity.pdbx_description
1 polymer ?
#
loop_
_entity_poly.entity_id
_entity_poly.type
_entity_poly.pdbx_seq_one_letter_code
_entity_poly.pdbx_strand_id
1 'polypeptide(L)'
;MKNRPFENFDFTDFWDDDEYAMNEYIGAPPTEEMIEETERELGYKLPESYIWLMKQHNGGIPFNVCFPCDEPTSWADDHVAITGIMGVDKDKIYSLCGQLGSRFMIEEWGYPDIGVAICDCPSAGHDMIFLDYRECGPQGEPKVVHVDQEDDYYVTFLADNFEKFIRGLVNEDVFDTSEEDERMELEKVRNAAFSPLLSDLCAKCDHPVDTERWIRKISEEIVIDKGFFALHADERSYLLYDIQLWLYTNAYPDTTEEDYLSAYKKIIALDGEFSTGGYASDFVTDWLTRRKESGMVTCNDGILSMAAGTKEALLANRDKR
;
A
#
# COMPACT_ATOMS: atom_id res chain seq x y z
N MET A 1 -21.36 34.36 -21.74
CA MET A 1 -22.21 33.46 -20.92
C MET A 1 -21.27 32.89 -19.87
N LYS A 2 -21.57 33.00 -18.57
CA LYS A 2 -20.82 32.23 -17.58
C LYS A 2 -21.16 30.76 -17.85
N ASN A 3 -20.15 29.93 -18.11
CA ASN A 3 -20.37 28.48 -18.22
C ASN A 3 -20.86 27.99 -16.86
N ARG A 4 -21.80 27.04 -16.87
CA ARG A 4 -22.30 26.43 -15.64
C ARG A 4 -21.18 25.53 -15.08
N PRO A 5 -20.88 25.57 -13.76
CA PRO A 5 -19.93 24.63 -13.18
C PRO A 5 -20.32 23.19 -13.49
N PHE A 6 -19.31 22.36 -13.77
CA PHE A 6 -19.46 20.94 -14.05
C PHE A 6 -20.34 20.61 -15.28
N GLU A 7 -20.43 21.50 -16.25
CA GLU A 7 -21.15 21.23 -17.49
C GLU A 7 -20.62 19.95 -18.17
N ASN A 8 -21.54 19.03 -18.52
CA ASN A 8 -21.25 17.70 -19.09
C ASN A 8 -20.39 16.78 -18.20
N PHE A 9 -20.33 16.99 -16.89
CA PHE A 9 -19.77 16.01 -15.96
C PHE A 9 -20.86 15.05 -15.47
N ASP A 10 -20.57 13.76 -15.39
CA ASP A 10 -21.48 12.74 -14.88
C ASP A 10 -21.19 12.48 -13.41
N PHE A 11 -22.22 12.61 -12.57
CA PHE A 11 -22.15 12.39 -11.12
C PHE A 11 -22.87 11.11 -10.66
N THR A 12 -23.36 10.27 -11.59
CA THR A 12 -24.24 9.14 -11.27
C THR A 12 -23.66 8.19 -10.22
N ASP A 13 -22.34 7.97 -10.24
CA ASP A 13 -21.61 7.13 -9.28
C ASP A 13 -20.41 7.89 -8.71
N PHE A 14 -20.60 9.18 -8.37
CA PHE A 14 -19.50 9.99 -7.85
C PHE A 14 -19.25 9.75 -6.36
N TRP A 15 -20.29 9.56 -5.54
CA TRP A 15 -20.21 9.45 -4.09
C TRP A 15 -20.34 8.00 -3.60
N ASP A 16 -19.48 7.60 -2.66
CA ASP A 16 -19.51 6.36 -1.90
C ASP A 16 -20.09 6.61 -0.50
N ASP A 17 -21.41 6.87 -0.45
CA ASP A 17 -22.12 7.28 0.77
C ASP A 17 -22.41 6.06 1.69
N ASP A 18 -21.40 5.63 2.43
CA ASP A 18 -21.56 4.65 3.49
C ASP A 18 -22.05 5.27 4.82
N GLU A 19 -22.21 4.45 5.86
CA GLU A 19 -22.65 4.93 7.17
C GLU A 19 -21.66 5.91 7.81
N TYR A 20 -20.36 5.74 7.53
CA TYR A 20 -19.32 6.61 8.04
C TYR A 20 -19.39 7.99 7.36
N ALA A 21 -19.45 8.04 6.03
CA ALA A 21 -19.63 9.28 5.27
C ALA A 21 -20.87 10.04 5.75
N MET A 22 -22.00 9.34 5.93
CA MET A 22 -23.25 9.96 6.39
C MET A 22 -23.13 10.59 7.79
N ASN A 23 -22.38 9.98 8.71
CA ASN A 23 -22.19 10.50 10.05
C ASN A 23 -21.21 11.67 10.08
N GLU A 24 -20.10 11.54 9.37
CA GLU A 24 -18.91 12.36 9.59
C GLU A 24 -18.73 13.51 8.56
N TYR A 25 -19.25 13.35 7.34
CA TYR A 25 -19.07 14.30 6.23
C TYR A 25 -20.39 14.92 5.75
N ILE A 26 -21.40 14.09 5.48
CA ILE A 26 -22.58 14.51 4.71
C ILE A 26 -23.49 15.39 5.57
N GLY A 27 -23.50 16.68 5.26
CA GLY A 27 -24.32 17.69 5.89
C GLY A 27 -25.70 17.86 5.27
N ALA A 28 -26.56 18.67 5.92
CA ALA A 28 -27.81 19.10 5.30
C ALA A 28 -27.54 20.02 4.10
N PRO A 29 -28.42 20.08 3.07
CA PRO A 29 -28.22 20.98 1.95
C PRO A 29 -28.00 22.44 2.39
N PRO A 30 -26.95 23.12 1.92
CA PRO A 30 -26.56 24.42 2.43
C PRO A 30 -27.56 25.50 2.00
N THR A 31 -27.90 26.39 2.93
CA THR A 31 -28.62 27.63 2.62
C THR A 31 -27.64 28.73 2.19
N GLU A 32 -28.12 29.78 1.52
CA GLU A 32 -27.26 30.92 1.19
C GLU A 32 -26.69 31.60 2.44
N GLU A 33 -27.48 31.68 3.52
CA GLU A 33 -27.02 32.22 4.81
C GLU A 33 -25.84 31.39 5.35
N MET A 34 -25.96 30.06 5.38
CA MET A 34 -24.87 29.18 5.82
C MET A 34 -23.59 29.41 5.01
N ILE A 35 -23.71 29.55 3.69
CA ILE A 35 -22.56 29.81 2.82
C ILE A 35 -21.91 31.18 3.16
N GLU A 36 -22.73 32.24 3.29
CA GLU A 36 -22.23 33.58 3.65
C GLU A 36 -21.55 33.60 5.03
N GLU A 37 -22.06 32.83 5.99
CA GLU A 37 -21.44 32.70 7.31
C GLU A 37 -20.11 31.96 7.26
N THR A 38 -20.05 30.85 6.53
CA THR A 38 -18.83 30.04 6.36
C THR A 38 -17.74 30.87 5.68
N GLU A 39 -18.07 31.59 4.60
CA GLU A 39 -17.13 32.50 3.94
C GLU A 39 -16.62 33.61 4.87
N ARG A 40 -17.51 34.17 5.71
CA ARG A 40 -17.16 35.20 6.69
C ARG A 40 -16.23 34.68 7.78
N GLU A 41 -16.44 33.45 8.24
CA GLU A 41 -15.63 32.81 9.28
C GLU A 41 -14.24 32.40 8.76
N LEU A 42 -14.19 31.85 7.56
CA LEU A 42 -12.94 31.49 6.88
C LEU A 42 -12.18 32.74 6.41
N GLY A 43 -12.89 33.81 6.03
CA GLY A 43 -12.31 35.03 5.47
C GLY A 43 -12.08 34.97 3.95
N TYR A 44 -12.61 33.94 3.28
CA TYR A 44 -12.41 33.65 1.86
C TYR A 44 -13.74 33.45 1.16
N LYS A 45 -13.87 33.96 -0.07
CA LYS A 45 -14.99 33.66 -0.96
C LYS A 45 -14.80 32.26 -1.55
N LEU A 46 -15.75 31.35 -1.35
CA LEU A 46 -15.65 29.99 -1.89
C LEU A 46 -15.86 30.00 -3.42
N PRO A 47 -15.19 29.10 -4.17
CA PRO A 47 -15.36 28.99 -5.62
C PRO A 47 -16.82 28.72 -6.01
N GLU A 48 -17.27 29.27 -7.14
CA GLU A 48 -18.64 29.02 -7.65
C GLU A 48 -18.89 27.53 -7.89
N SER A 49 -17.86 26.78 -8.33
CA SER A 49 -17.90 25.33 -8.51
C SER A 49 -18.03 24.56 -7.20
N TYR A 50 -17.33 25.00 -6.14
CA TYR A 50 -17.43 24.40 -4.82
C TYR A 50 -18.85 24.49 -4.26
N ILE A 51 -19.39 25.71 -4.23
CA ILE A 51 -20.76 25.96 -3.77
C ILE A 51 -21.77 25.17 -4.60
N TRP A 52 -21.56 25.07 -5.92
CA TRP A 52 -22.44 24.30 -6.79
C TRP A 52 -22.48 22.82 -6.39
N LEU A 53 -21.32 22.20 -6.14
CA LEU A 53 -21.21 20.81 -5.72
C LEU A 53 -21.87 20.59 -4.35
N MET A 54 -21.57 21.46 -3.37
CA MET A 54 -22.13 21.39 -2.01
C MET A 54 -23.65 21.52 -1.99
N LYS A 55 -24.25 22.24 -2.95
CA LYS A 55 -25.71 22.32 -3.11
C LYS A 55 -26.33 21.04 -3.67
N GLN A 56 -25.56 20.21 -4.36
CA GLN A 56 -26.03 18.88 -4.79
C GLN A 56 -25.85 17.85 -3.68
N HIS A 57 -24.71 17.92 -2.99
CA HIS A 57 -24.29 16.98 -1.96
C HIS A 57 -23.26 17.66 -1.04
N ASN A 58 -23.61 17.87 0.23
CA ASN A 58 -22.89 18.79 1.12
C ASN A 58 -21.76 18.09 1.89
N GLY A 59 -20.71 17.74 1.15
CA GLY A 59 -19.58 16.95 1.63
C GLY A 59 -19.86 15.45 1.58
N GLY A 60 -18.81 14.64 1.52
CA GLY A 60 -18.93 13.19 1.36
C GLY A 60 -17.64 12.57 0.87
N ILE A 61 -17.67 11.26 0.60
CA ILE A 61 -16.52 10.50 0.11
C ILE A 61 -16.76 10.16 -1.36
N PRO A 62 -15.90 10.55 -2.31
CA PRO A 62 -16.05 10.13 -3.70
C PRO A 62 -15.53 8.70 -3.93
N PHE A 63 -16.01 8.01 -4.97
CA PHE A 63 -15.42 6.74 -5.42
C PHE A 63 -14.03 6.90 -6.04
N ASN A 64 -13.79 8.07 -6.65
CA ASN A 64 -12.50 8.44 -7.19
C ASN A 64 -11.81 9.37 -6.20
N VAL A 65 -10.77 8.88 -5.55
CA VAL A 65 -10.10 9.55 -4.41
C VAL A 65 -8.68 10.00 -4.72
N CYS A 66 -8.10 9.59 -5.85
CA CYS A 66 -6.73 9.92 -6.20
C CYS A 66 -6.67 11.04 -7.24
N PHE A 67 -5.71 11.95 -7.09
CA PHE A 67 -5.40 12.97 -8.09
C PHE A 67 -3.95 12.78 -8.57
N PRO A 68 -3.72 12.50 -9.87
CA PRO A 68 -2.37 12.33 -10.40
C PRO A 68 -1.53 13.61 -10.28
N CYS A 69 -0.27 13.50 -9.89
CA CYS A 69 0.68 14.62 -9.87
C CYS A 69 2.10 14.16 -10.24
N ASP A 70 2.85 15.03 -10.92
CA ASP A 70 4.21 14.71 -11.37
C ASP A 70 5.28 14.93 -10.29
N GLU A 71 4.89 15.49 -9.14
CA GLU A 71 5.78 15.76 -8.00
C GLU A 71 5.50 14.74 -6.88
N PRO A 72 6.54 14.03 -6.37
CA PRO A 72 6.37 13.07 -5.29
C PRO A 72 6.03 13.79 -3.98
N THR A 73 5.24 13.12 -3.14
CA THR A 73 4.91 13.53 -1.77
C THR A 73 5.56 12.59 -0.76
N SER A 74 5.38 12.86 0.54
CA SER A 74 5.81 11.91 1.58
C SER A 74 5.05 10.58 1.54
N TRP A 75 3.88 10.55 0.89
CA TRP A 75 2.99 9.39 0.85
C TRP A 75 3.08 8.58 -0.46
N ALA A 76 3.10 9.24 -1.62
CA ALA A 76 3.21 8.57 -2.93
C ALA A 76 4.02 9.39 -3.94
N ASP A 77 4.60 8.69 -4.93
CA ASP A 77 5.52 9.26 -5.91
C ASP A 77 4.83 10.01 -7.07
N ASP A 78 3.58 9.68 -7.39
CA ASP A 78 2.90 10.08 -8.63
C ASP A 78 1.44 10.52 -8.46
N HIS A 79 0.95 10.61 -7.20
CA HIS A 79 -0.39 11.09 -6.89
C HIS A 79 -0.55 11.53 -5.44
N VAL A 80 -1.67 12.19 -5.18
CA VAL A 80 -2.22 12.42 -3.83
C VAL A 80 -3.56 11.73 -3.69
N ALA A 81 -3.97 11.43 -2.46
CA ALA A 81 -5.26 10.82 -2.16
C ALA A 81 -6.06 11.69 -1.19
N ILE A 82 -7.38 11.70 -1.33
CA ILE A 82 -8.31 12.30 -0.37
C ILE A 82 -9.13 11.21 0.32
N THR A 83 -9.50 11.43 1.58
CA THR A 83 -10.48 10.59 2.26
C THR A 83 -11.89 11.10 1.99
N GLY A 84 -12.10 12.42 2.04
CA GLY A 84 -13.39 13.01 1.75
C GLY A 84 -13.32 14.49 1.40
N ILE A 85 -14.42 14.99 0.84
CA ILE A 85 -14.62 16.39 0.50
C ILE A 85 -15.44 17.02 1.63
N MET A 86 -14.93 18.10 2.21
CA MET A 86 -15.54 18.75 3.37
C MET A 86 -16.80 19.55 3.00
N GLY A 87 -17.87 19.38 3.77
CA GLY A 87 -19.11 20.14 3.60
C GLY A 87 -19.03 21.58 4.12
N VAL A 88 -20.07 22.36 3.88
CA VAL A 88 -20.31 23.70 4.47
C VAL A 88 -21.12 23.61 5.78
N ASP A 89 -21.66 22.42 6.09
CA ASP A 89 -22.43 22.17 7.30
C ASP A 89 -21.56 22.26 8.55
N LYS A 90 -21.98 22.99 9.59
CA LYS A 90 -21.15 23.25 10.79
C LYS A 90 -21.21 22.14 11.83
N ASP A 91 -22.14 21.19 11.71
CA ASP A 91 -22.36 20.14 12.70
C ASP A 91 -21.54 18.87 12.43
N LYS A 92 -20.97 18.76 11.22
CA LYS A 92 -20.12 17.63 10.80
C LYS A 92 -18.69 17.81 11.29
N ILE A 93 -18.04 16.70 11.66
CA ILE A 93 -16.64 16.72 12.11
C ILE A 93 -15.72 17.16 10.95
N TYR A 94 -15.93 16.59 9.76
CA TYR A 94 -15.18 16.88 8.53
C TYR A 94 -15.96 17.84 7.61
N SER A 95 -16.15 19.05 8.11
CA SER A 95 -16.63 20.18 7.31
C SER A 95 -15.68 21.36 7.42
N LEU A 96 -15.85 22.35 6.55
CA LEU A 96 -14.95 23.49 6.47
C LEU A 96 -14.78 24.23 7.81
N CYS A 97 -15.87 24.36 8.58
CA CYS A 97 -15.89 24.95 9.91
C CYS A 97 -16.20 23.91 11.01
N GLY A 98 -16.02 22.61 10.71
CA GLY A 98 -16.22 21.52 11.65
C GLY A 98 -15.10 21.42 12.67
N GLN A 99 -15.20 20.41 13.55
CA GLN A 99 -14.22 20.20 14.61
C GLN A 99 -12.79 20.00 14.07
N LEU A 100 -12.64 19.30 12.95
CA LEU A 100 -11.36 19.06 12.27
C LEU A 100 -11.27 19.87 10.96
N GLY A 101 -11.99 21.00 10.88
CA GLY A 101 -12.06 21.84 9.71
C GLY A 101 -10.83 22.73 9.49
N SER A 102 -10.94 23.63 8.50
CA SER A 102 -9.80 24.42 8.02
C SER A 102 -9.12 25.26 9.10
N ARG A 103 -9.89 25.87 10.01
CA ARG A 103 -9.32 26.69 11.09
C ARG A 103 -8.56 25.86 12.11
N PHE A 104 -9.07 24.68 12.47
CA PHE A 104 -8.38 23.75 13.35
C PHE A 104 -7.02 23.34 12.77
N MET A 105 -6.98 22.98 11.48
CA MET A 105 -5.72 22.57 10.84
C MET A 105 -4.69 23.70 10.80
N ILE A 106 -5.12 24.95 10.57
CA ILE A 106 -4.22 26.10 10.58
C ILE A 106 -3.76 26.46 11.99
N GLU A 107 -4.68 26.58 12.94
CA GLU A 107 -4.41 27.16 14.27
C GLU A 107 -3.78 26.15 15.25
N GLU A 108 -4.23 24.90 15.21
CA GLU A 108 -3.80 23.86 16.16
C GLU A 108 -2.73 22.94 15.56
N TRP A 109 -2.84 22.61 14.26
CA TRP A 109 -1.87 21.76 13.57
C TRP A 109 -0.75 22.53 12.85
N GLY A 110 -0.86 23.86 12.74
CA GLY A 110 0.21 24.70 12.20
C GLY A 110 0.28 24.74 10.68
N TYR A 111 -0.76 24.29 9.97
CA TYR A 111 -0.83 24.45 8.52
C TYR A 111 -0.76 25.93 8.11
N PRO A 112 -0.19 26.24 6.93
CA PRO A 112 -0.01 27.62 6.51
C PRO A 112 -1.36 28.28 6.20
N ASP A 113 -1.54 29.52 6.67
CA ASP A 113 -2.74 30.33 6.41
C ASP A 113 -2.72 30.90 4.98
N ILE A 114 -2.90 30.02 4.00
CA ILE A 114 -2.90 30.34 2.56
C ILE A 114 -4.30 30.35 1.95
N GLY A 115 -5.30 29.91 2.71
CA GLY A 115 -6.64 29.69 2.20
C GLY A 115 -7.47 28.74 3.04
N VAL A 116 -8.16 27.81 2.39
CA VAL A 116 -9.17 26.93 3.00
C VAL A 116 -8.81 25.47 2.77
N ALA A 117 -8.69 24.67 3.83
CA ALA A 117 -8.59 23.22 3.71
C ALA A 117 -9.97 22.64 3.33
N ILE A 118 -10.01 21.83 2.28
CA ILE A 118 -11.25 21.35 1.66
C ILE A 118 -11.38 19.82 1.59
N CYS A 119 -10.28 19.10 1.75
CA CYS A 119 -10.27 17.65 1.83
C CYS A 119 -9.24 17.21 2.85
N ASP A 120 -9.59 16.22 3.66
CA ASP A 120 -8.62 15.45 4.43
C ASP A 120 -8.08 14.30 3.58
N CYS A 121 -6.95 13.75 4.02
CA CYS A 121 -6.20 12.72 3.31
C CYS A 121 -6.01 11.48 4.21
N PRO A 122 -5.66 10.30 3.64
CA PRO A 122 -5.56 9.05 4.39
C PRO A 122 -4.53 9.05 5.55
N SER A 123 -3.63 10.03 5.58
CA SER A 123 -2.60 10.18 6.61
C SER A 123 -3.12 10.60 8.00
N ALA A 124 -4.43 10.82 8.15
CA ALA A 124 -5.05 11.33 9.38
C ALA A 124 -4.59 12.75 9.76
N GLY A 125 -4.44 13.62 8.76
CA GLY A 125 -4.18 15.06 8.93
C GLY A 125 -2.71 15.48 8.83
N HIS A 126 -1.80 14.55 8.52
CA HIS A 126 -0.40 14.85 8.20
C HIS A 126 -0.24 15.41 6.77
N ASP A 127 -1.30 15.37 5.97
CA ASP A 127 -1.43 16.12 4.73
C ASP A 127 -2.89 16.50 4.45
N MET A 128 -3.08 17.56 3.66
CA MET A 128 -4.39 18.18 3.42
C MET A 128 -4.48 18.83 2.04
N ILE A 129 -5.68 18.86 1.46
CA ILE A 129 -5.94 19.62 0.22
C ILE A 129 -6.48 21.01 0.55
N PHE A 130 -5.87 22.03 -0.01
CA PHE A 130 -6.20 23.44 0.19
C PHE A 130 -6.66 24.11 -1.11
N LEU A 131 -7.63 25.02 -0.97
CA LEU A 131 -7.82 26.13 -1.89
C LEU A 131 -6.80 27.21 -1.55
N ASP A 132 -5.84 27.47 -2.44
CA ASP A 132 -4.77 28.45 -2.25
C ASP A 132 -5.13 29.81 -2.85
N TYR A 133 -5.28 30.81 -1.98
CA TYR A 133 -5.66 32.17 -2.35
C TYR A 133 -4.48 33.15 -2.38
N ARG A 134 -3.24 32.70 -2.16
CA ARG A 134 -2.06 33.60 -2.10
C ARG A 134 -1.92 34.50 -3.33
N GLU A 135 -2.19 33.96 -4.52
CA GLU A 135 -2.07 34.70 -5.78
C GLU A 135 -3.32 35.53 -6.11
N CYS A 136 -4.51 34.98 -5.91
CA CYS A 136 -5.77 35.61 -6.36
C CYS A 136 -6.40 36.54 -5.30
N GLY A 137 -5.93 36.47 -4.05
CA GLY A 137 -6.51 37.15 -2.90
C GLY A 137 -7.86 36.54 -2.47
N PRO A 138 -8.41 36.95 -1.32
CA PRO A 138 -9.53 36.27 -0.65
C PRO A 138 -10.88 36.32 -1.38
N GLN A 139 -10.94 36.99 -2.53
CA GLN A 139 -12.15 37.16 -3.34
C GLN A 139 -11.99 36.62 -4.77
N GLY A 140 -10.81 36.07 -5.09
CA GLY A 140 -10.50 35.51 -6.40
C GLY A 140 -10.85 34.03 -6.53
N GLU A 141 -10.60 33.47 -7.70
CA GLU A 141 -10.69 32.02 -7.95
C GLU A 141 -9.35 31.37 -7.52
N PRO A 142 -9.32 30.55 -6.45
CA PRO A 142 -8.11 29.93 -5.94
C PRO A 142 -7.68 28.73 -6.78
N LYS A 143 -6.38 28.43 -6.72
CA LYS A 143 -5.83 27.14 -7.18
C LYS A 143 -6.11 26.06 -6.13
N VAL A 144 -5.98 24.79 -6.50
CA VAL A 144 -6.00 23.66 -5.57
C VAL A 144 -4.58 23.15 -5.39
N VAL A 145 -4.18 22.97 -4.14
CA VAL A 145 -2.86 22.49 -3.74
C VAL A 145 -2.97 21.40 -2.69
N HIS A 146 -1.99 20.53 -2.63
CA HIS A 146 -1.72 19.65 -1.50
C HIS A 146 -0.70 20.31 -0.58
N VAL A 147 -0.82 20.09 0.73
CA VAL A 147 0.14 20.58 1.72
C VAL A 147 0.58 19.40 2.59
N ASP A 148 1.88 19.12 2.58
CA ASP A 148 2.49 17.96 3.26
C ASP A 148 3.19 18.37 4.55
N GLN A 149 2.64 18.02 5.71
CA GLN A 149 3.23 18.36 7.00
C GLN A 149 4.59 17.66 7.22
N GLU A 150 4.73 16.42 6.75
CA GLU A 150 5.93 15.62 6.94
C GLU A 150 7.11 16.12 6.09
N ASP A 151 6.82 16.91 5.05
CA ASP A 151 7.81 17.63 4.23
C ASP A 151 7.81 19.15 4.50
N ASP A 152 7.79 19.55 5.77
CA ASP A 152 7.89 20.96 6.21
C ASP A 152 6.81 21.88 5.59
N TYR A 153 5.58 21.36 5.47
CA TYR A 153 4.44 22.02 4.82
C TYR A 153 4.71 22.38 3.35
N TYR A 154 5.44 21.52 2.63
CA TYR A 154 5.65 21.67 1.19
C TYR A 154 4.30 21.74 0.47
N VAL A 155 4.20 22.64 -0.52
CA VAL A 155 2.96 22.92 -1.23
C VAL A 155 3.07 22.45 -2.67
N THR A 156 2.34 21.38 -2.99
CA THR A 156 2.30 20.79 -4.32
C THR A 156 1.08 21.30 -5.09
N PHE A 157 1.29 21.82 -6.30
CA PHE A 157 0.19 22.27 -7.15
C PHE A 157 -0.59 21.09 -7.76
N LEU A 158 -1.92 21.12 -7.68
CA LEU A 158 -2.78 20.07 -8.22
C LEU A 158 -3.61 20.57 -9.42
N ALA A 159 -4.32 21.68 -9.25
CA ALA A 159 -5.23 22.17 -10.29
C ALA A 159 -5.42 23.68 -10.27
N ASP A 160 -5.76 24.25 -11.44
CA ASP A 160 -6.01 25.70 -11.56
C ASP A 160 -7.26 26.17 -10.81
N ASN A 161 -8.19 25.27 -10.50
CA ASN A 161 -9.42 25.55 -9.75
C ASN A 161 -10.06 24.25 -9.26
N PHE A 162 -11.05 24.39 -8.37
CA PHE A 162 -11.76 23.27 -7.76
C PHE A 162 -12.48 22.37 -8.79
N GLU A 163 -13.07 22.93 -9.84
CA GLU A 163 -13.74 22.11 -10.86
C GLU A 163 -12.76 21.20 -11.60
N LYS A 164 -11.57 21.69 -11.95
CA LYS A 164 -10.53 20.87 -12.56
C LYS A 164 -10.02 19.78 -11.62
N PHE A 165 -9.90 20.10 -10.33
CA PHE A 165 -9.51 19.11 -9.31
C PHE A 165 -10.51 17.95 -9.26
N ILE A 166 -11.80 18.25 -9.06
CA ILE A 166 -12.86 17.23 -9.00
C ILE A 166 -12.97 16.41 -10.28
N ARG A 167 -12.80 17.03 -11.45
CA ARG A 167 -12.79 16.33 -12.75
C ARG A 167 -11.56 15.44 -12.96
N GLY A 168 -10.46 15.73 -12.27
CA GLY A 168 -9.21 14.99 -12.40
C GLY A 168 -9.08 13.84 -11.41
N LEU A 169 -10.04 13.68 -10.48
CA LEU A 169 -10.06 12.54 -9.57
C LEU A 169 -10.27 11.24 -10.35
N VAL A 170 -9.40 10.27 -10.08
CA VAL A 170 -9.43 8.90 -10.61
C VAL A 170 -9.53 7.90 -9.47
N ASN A 171 -9.95 6.68 -9.81
CA ASN A 171 -9.97 5.59 -8.85
C ASN A 171 -8.53 5.16 -8.49
N GLU A 172 -8.33 4.68 -7.27
CA GLU A 172 -7.04 4.21 -6.77
C GLU A 172 -6.47 3.05 -7.60
N ASP A 173 -7.33 2.25 -8.26
CA ASP A 173 -6.94 1.17 -9.18
C ASP A 173 -6.02 1.64 -10.32
N VAL A 174 -6.01 2.93 -10.65
CA VAL A 174 -5.09 3.49 -11.65
C VAL A 174 -3.63 3.38 -11.19
N PHE A 175 -3.40 3.36 -9.89
CA PHE A 175 -2.09 3.28 -9.24
C PHE A 175 -1.81 1.89 -8.65
N ASP A 176 -2.75 0.95 -8.78
CA ASP A 176 -2.52 -0.44 -8.38
C ASP A 176 -1.51 -1.11 -9.33
N THR A 177 -0.32 -1.38 -8.80
CA THR A 177 0.79 -2.04 -9.51
C THR A 177 0.88 -3.52 -9.20
N SER A 178 -0.06 -4.09 -8.44
CA SER A 178 -0.02 -5.48 -7.96
C SER A 178 0.14 -6.51 -9.09
N GLU A 179 -0.55 -6.35 -10.22
CA GLU A 179 -0.42 -7.25 -11.38
C GLU A 179 0.97 -7.16 -12.05
N GLU A 180 1.60 -5.98 -12.05
CA GLU A 180 2.96 -5.79 -12.55
C GLU A 180 3.99 -6.38 -11.61
N ASP A 181 3.86 -6.12 -10.31
CA ASP A 181 4.72 -6.68 -9.27
C ASP A 181 4.65 -8.21 -9.27
N GLU A 182 3.44 -8.80 -9.32
CA GLU A 182 3.26 -10.25 -9.41
C GLU A 182 3.96 -10.81 -10.67
N ARG A 183 3.79 -10.15 -11.82
CA ARG A 183 4.46 -10.57 -13.07
C ARG A 183 5.99 -10.52 -12.94
N MET A 184 6.54 -9.50 -12.29
CA MET A 184 7.98 -9.39 -12.03
C MET A 184 8.47 -10.48 -11.07
N GLU A 185 7.70 -10.77 -10.01
CA GLU A 185 8.01 -11.84 -9.06
C GLU A 185 7.94 -13.22 -9.73
N LEU A 186 6.96 -13.46 -10.60
CA LEU A 186 6.86 -14.68 -11.40
C LEU A 186 8.06 -14.84 -12.34
N GLU A 187 8.47 -13.77 -13.02
CA GLU A 187 9.66 -13.78 -13.88
C GLU A 187 10.93 -14.08 -13.07
N LYS A 188 11.07 -13.45 -11.89
CA LYS A 188 12.16 -13.71 -10.95
C LYS A 188 12.22 -15.18 -10.55
N VAL A 189 11.13 -15.77 -10.06
CA VAL A 189 11.16 -17.17 -9.58
C VAL A 189 11.35 -18.18 -10.71
N ARG A 190 10.89 -17.88 -11.93
CA ARG A 190 11.08 -18.74 -13.11
C ARG A 190 12.51 -18.71 -13.64
N ASN A 191 13.15 -17.54 -13.68
CA ASN A 191 14.34 -17.35 -14.50
C ASN A 191 15.58 -16.81 -13.76
N ALA A 192 15.41 -16.17 -12.60
CA ALA A 192 16.54 -15.56 -11.89
C ALA A 192 17.58 -16.61 -11.46
N ALA A 193 18.84 -16.19 -11.40
CA ALA A 193 19.92 -17.04 -10.95
C ALA A 193 19.77 -17.35 -9.45
N PHE A 194 19.93 -18.63 -9.10
CA PHE A 194 20.04 -19.05 -7.71
C PHE A 194 21.29 -18.44 -7.06
N SER A 195 21.23 -18.25 -5.75
CA SER A 195 22.42 -17.91 -4.97
C SER A 195 23.54 -18.93 -5.20
N PRO A 196 24.82 -18.55 -5.06
CA PRO A 196 25.93 -19.49 -5.21
C PRO A 196 25.79 -20.73 -4.33
N LEU A 197 25.29 -20.56 -3.10
CA LEU A 197 25.05 -21.67 -2.18
C LEU A 197 23.91 -22.56 -2.67
N LEU A 198 22.76 -22.00 -3.03
CA LEU A 198 21.62 -22.81 -3.50
C LEU A 198 21.95 -23.57 -4.79
N SER A 199 22.70 -22.96 -5.71
CA SER A 199 23.20 -23.63 -6.91
C SER A 199 24.15 -24.80 -6.57
N ASP A 200 25.09 -24.60 -5.64
CA ASP A 200 26.01 -25.66 -5.19
C ASP A 200 25.27 -26.82 -4.51
N LEU A 201 24.27 -26.51 -3.67
CA LEU A 201 23.42 -27.51 -3.03
C LEU A 201 22.63 -28.34 -4.06
N CYS A 202 22.05 -27.70 -5.09
CA CYS A 202 21.36 -28.41 -6.16
C CYS A 202 22.32 -29.30 -6.96
N ALA A 203 23.53 -28.83 -7.25
CA ALA A 203 24.55 -29.57 -8.01
C ALA A 203 25.05 -30.84 -7.29
N LYS A 204 24.96 -30.89 -5.96
CA LYS A 204 25.32 -32.05 -5.14
C LYS A 204 24.21 -33.12 -5.04
N CYS A 205 23.05 -32.89 -5.65
CA CYS A 205 21.96 -33.86 -5.69
C CYS A 205 22.12 -34.86 -6.85
N ASP A 206 21.46 -36.02 -6.76
CA ASP A 206 21.45 -37.02 -7.84
C ASP A 206 20.79 -36.51 -9.13
N HIS A 207 19.82 -35.59 -9.00
CA HIS A 207 19.05 -35.00 -10.12
C HIS A 207 19.03 -33.46 -10.04
N PRO A 208 20.15 -32.77 -10.33
CA PRO A 208 20.27 -31.32 -10.11
C PRO A 208 19.23 -30.49 -10.86
N VAL A 209 18.95 -30.84 -12.12
CA VAL A 209 17.99 -30.11 -12.98
C VAL A 209 16.55 -30.28 -12.46
N ASP A 210 16.18 -31.47 -12.02
CA ASP A 210 14.84 -31.72 -11.50
C ASP A 210 14.65 -31.09 -10.11
N THR A 211 15.71 -31.07 -9.29
CA THR A 211 15.73 -30.34 -8.02
C THR A 211 15.52 -28.84 -8.24
N GLU A 212 16.25 -28.22 -9.18
CA GLU A 212 16.08 -26.81 -9.50
C GLU A 212 14.65 -26.53 -9.99
N ARG A 213 14.13 -27.32 -10.94
CA ARG A 213 12.76 -27.18 -11.45
C ARG A 213 11.72 -27.26 -10.36
N TRP A 214 11.94 -28.11 -9.36
CA TRP A 214 11.01 -28.27 -8.25
C TRP A 214 10.99 -27.06 -7.31
N ILE A 215 12.16 -26.53 -6.96
CA ILE A 215 12.26 -25.28 -6.18
C ILE A 215 11.52 -24.17 -6.92
N ARG A 216 11.78 -24.00 -8.22
CA ARG A 216 11.10 -22.99 -9.04
C ARG A 216 9.59 -23.20 -9.09
N LYS A 217 9.10 -24.43 -9.26
CA LYS A 217 7.66 -24.76 -9.25
C LYS A 217 7.01 -24.35 -7.93
N ILE A 218 7.59 -24.73 -6.79
CA ILE A 218 7.03 -24.38 -5.48
C ILE A 218 7.07 -22.85 -5.26
N SER A 219 8.15 -22.18 -5.65
CA SER A 219 8.25 -20.72 -5.57
C SER A 219 7.24 -20.01 -6.47
N GLU A 220 7.00 -20.52 -7.68
CA GLU A 220 5.97 -20.01 -8.59
C GLU A 220 4.57 -20.17 -8.00
N GLU A 221 4.24 -21.33 -7.43
CA GLU A 221 2.97 -21.54 -6.75
C GLU A 221 2.80 -20.62 -5.53
N ILE A 222 3.89 -20.31 -4.80
CA ILE A 222 3.86 -19.33 -3.71
C ILE A 222 3.52 -17.93 -4.23
N VAL A 223 4.10 -17.50 -5.36
CA VAL A 223 3.80 -16.20 -5.96
C VAL A 223 2.34 -16.17 -6.45
N ILE A 224 1.86 -17.21 -7.14
CA ILE A 224 0.47 -17.27 -7.61
C ILE A 224 -0.54 -17.18 -6.46
N ASP A 225 -0.23 -17.81 -5.32
CA ASP A 225 -1.14 -17.79 -4.16
C ASP A 225 -1.13 -16.45 -3.41
N LYS A 226 -0.03 -15.68 -3.48
CA LYS A 226 0.21 -14.53 -2.60
C LYS A 226 0.36 -13.19 -3.32
N GLY A 227 0.64 -13.20 -4.61
CA GLY A 227 1.10 -12.05 -5.41
C GLY A 227 2.61 -11.78 -5.32
N PHE A 228 3.35 -12.40 -4.39
CA PHE A 228 4.75 -12.09 -4.14
C PHE A 228 5.56 -13.28 -3.57
N PHE A 229 6.89 -13.24 -3.72
CA PHE A 229 7.76 -14.32 -3.25
C PHE A 229 8.26 -14.12 -1.81
N ALA A 230 7.49 -14.61 -0.84
CA ALA A 230 7.89 -14.69 0.57
C ALA A 230 7.43 -15.98 1.26
N LEU A 231 8.17 -16.41 2.29
CA LEU A 231 7.91 -17.65 3.02
C LEU A 231 7.25 -17.37 4.36
N HIS A 232 6.01 -17.84 4.53
CA HIS A 232 5.16 -17.62 5.70
C HIS A 232 4.66 -18.95 6.32
N ALA A 233 3.70 -18.87 7.25
CA ALA A 233 3.14 -20.03 7.97
C ALA A 233 2.07 -20.76 7.15
N ASP A 234 2.43 -21.15 5.93
CA ASP A 234 1.58 -21.87 4.99
C ASP A 234 2.27 -23.13 4.45
N GLU A 235 1.48 -24.03 3.88
CA GLU A 235 1.92 -25.36 3.44
C GLU A 235 3.07 -25.29 2.43
N ARG A 236 2.99 -24.41 1.43
CA ARG A 236 3.99 -24.30 0.36
C ARG A 236 5.28 -23.68 0.84
N SER A 237 5.19 -22.65 1.69
CA SER A 237 6.36 -22.05 2.32
C SER A 237 7.10 -23.06 3.20
N TYR A 238 6.36 -23.82 4.02
CA TYR A 238 6.94 -24.88 4.84
C TYR A 238 7.56 -25.99 4.01
N LEU A 239 6.95 -26.38 2.88
CA LEU A 239 7.56 -27.31 1.94
C LEU A 239 8.87 -26.75 1.40
N LEU A 240 8.93 -25.47 1.01
CA LEU A 240 10.17 -24.88 0.52
C LEU A 240 11.25 -24.79 1.60
N TYR A 241 10.90 -24.54 2.86
CA TYR A 241 11.85 -24.65 3.97
C TYR A 241 12.36 -26.09 4.16
N ASP A 242 11.48 -27.09 4.06
CA ASP A 242 11.86 -28.50 4.15
C ASP A 242 12.84 -28.90 3.04
N ILE A 243 12.61 -28.43 1.81
CA ILE A 243 13.52 -28.63 0.67
C ILE A 243 14.90 -28.04 0.97
N GLN A 244 14.96 -26.79 1.46
CA GLN A 244 16.22 -26.12 1.78
C GLN A 244 17.02 -26.85 2.86
N LEU A 245 16.37 -27.30 3.93
CA LEU A 245 17.03 -28.07 4.98
C LEU A 245 17.50 -29.44 4.48
N TRP A 246 16.68 -30.13 3.68
CA TRP A 246 17.10 -31.38 3.07
C TRP A 246 18.34 -31.19 2.18
N LEU A 247 18.33 -30.18 1.31
CA LEU A 247 19.46 -29.85 0.45
C LEU A 247 20.74 -29.62 1.26
N TYR A 248 20.64 -28.77 2.29
CA TYR A 248 21.79 -28.39 3.11
C TYR A 248 22.34 -29.59 3.89
N THR A 249 21.49 -30.34 4.59
CA THR A 249 21.90 -31.52 5.38
C THR A 249 22.38 -32.68 4.50
N ASN A 250 21.89 -32.79 3.27
CA ASN A 250 22.38 -33.80 2.31
C ASN A 250 23.79 -33.45 1.79
N ALA A 251 24.06 -32.15 1.57
CA ALA A 251 25.39 -31.68 1.16
C ALA A 251 26.40 -31.65 2.32
N TYR A 252 25.91 -31.42 3.55
CA TYR A 252 26.71 -31.29 4.78
C TYR A 252 26.13 -32.19 5.88
N PRO A 253 26.45 -33.49 5.92
CA PRO A 253 25.82 -34.45 6.82
C PRO A 253 26.00 -34.19 8.32
N ASP A 254 27.06 -33.47 8.71
CA ASP A 254 27.36 -33.12 10.10
C ASP A 254 26.81 -31.73 10.51
N THR A 255 25.78 -31.25 9.81
CA THR A 255 25.17 -29.92 10.03
C THR A 255 24.58 -29.79 11.43
N THR A 256 24.96 -28.76 12.16
CA THR A 256 24.25 -28.33 13.38
C THR A 256 23.12 -27.32 13.08
N GLU A 257 22.28 -27.05 14.06
CA GLU A 257 21.25 -26.01 13.97
C GLU A 257 21.84 -24.62 13.74
N GLU A 258 22.94 -24.28 14.42
CA GLU A 258 23.64 -23.01 14.24
C GLU A 258 24.19 -22.89 12.81
N ASP A 259 24.77 -23.96 12.27
CA ASP A 259 25.29 -23.98 10.90
C ASP A 259 24.18 -23.70 9.88
N TYR A 260 23.03 -24.38 10.01
CA TYR A 260 21.91 -24.20 9.09
C TYR A 260 21.31 -22.79 9.19
N LEU A 261 21.04 -22.30 10.41
CA LEU A 261 20.45 -20.97 10.61
C LEU A 261 21.39 -19.86 10.12
N SER A 262 22.71 -20.03 10.29
CA SER A 262 23.73 -19.12 9.75
C SER A 262 23.76 -19.14 8.21
N ALA A 263 23.65 -20.33 7.62
CA ALA A 263 23.66 -20.51 6.17
C ALA A 263 22.36 -20.05 5.48
N TYR A 264 21.21 -20.13 6.14
CA TYR A 264 19.88 -19.83 5.56
C TYR A 264 19.83 -18.50 4.82
N LYS A 265 20.45 -17.46 5.38
CA LYS A 265 20.57 -16.12 4.76
C LYS A 265 21.09 -16.19 3.33
N LYS A 266 22.06 -17.07 3.09
CA LYS A 266 22.76 -17.24 1.81
C LYS A 266 22.11 -18.27 0.90
N ILE A 267 21.13 -19.03 1.38
CA ILE A 267 20.41 -20.00 0.55
C ILE A 267 19.41 -19.25 -0.32
N ILE A 268 18.46 -18.55 0.29
CA ILE A 268 17.35 -17.90 -0.45
C ILE A 268 16.98 -16.51 0.10
N ALA A 269 17.34 -16.19 1.34
CA ALA A 269 16.74 -15.03 2.00
C ALA A 269 17.37 -13.68 1.60
N LEU A 270 18.68 -13.63 1.39
CA LEU A 270 19.42 -12.37 1.22
C LEU A 270 20.53 -12.42 0.15
N ASP A 271 20.70 -13.53 -0.56
CA ASP A 271 21.76 -13.68 -1.57
C ASP A 271 21.18 -14.24 -2.88
N GLY A 272 21.77 -13.84 -4.01
CA GLY A 272 21.27 -14.15 -5.36
C GLY A 272 20.07 -13.31 -5.81
N GLU A 273 19.77 -13.37 -7.11
CA GLU A 273 18.62 -12.70 -7.71
C GLU A 273 17.32 -13.46 -7.42
N PHE A 274 17.40 -14.79 -7.33
CA PHE A 274 16.32 -15.64 -6.80
C PHE A 274 16.33 -15.55 -5.27
N SER A 275 15.67 -14.52 -4.73
CA SER A 275 15.65 -14.23 -3.30
C SER A 275 14.29 -13.72 -2.82
N THR A 276 13.99 -13.97 -1.54
CA THR A 276 12.85 -13.37 -0.83
C THR A 276 13.12 -11.93 -0.36
N GLY A 277 14.36 -11.42 -0.51
CA GLY A 277 14.74 -10.05 -0.14
C GLY A 277 14.82 -9.77 1.37
N GLY A 278 14.35 -10.69 2.20
CA GLY A 278 14.32 -10.57 3.65
C GLY A 278 13.71 -11.81 4.31
N TYR A 279 13.82 -11.87 5.63
CA TYR A 279 13.17 -12.90 6.45
C TYR A 279 13.13 -12.50 7.93
N ALA A 280 12.21 -13.11 8.70
CA ALA A 280 12.20 -13.03 10.15
C ALA A 280 13.00 -14.19 10.78
N SER A 281 14.02 -13.90 11.57
CA SER A 281 14.88 -14.93 12.19
C SER A 281 14.12 -15.90 13.10
N ASP A 282 13.18 -15.36 13.86
CA ASP A 282 12.38 -16.12 14.81
C ASP A 282 11.48 -17.11 14.07
N PHE A 283 10.99 -16.72 12.89
CA PHE A 283 10.15 -17.58 12.06
C PHE A 283 10.86 -18.85 11.59
N VAL A 284 12.12 -18.75 11.17
CA VAL A 284 12.91 -19.90 10.72
C VAL A 284 13.22 -20.83 11.90
N THR A 285 13.52 -20.24 13.07
CA THR A 285 13.77 -20.99 14.31
C THR A 285 12.52 -21.73 14.78
N ASP A 286 11.35 -21.07 14.72
CA ASP A 286 10.06 -21.64 15.08
C ASP A 286 9.65 -22.78 14.13
N TRP A 287 9.82 -22.57 12.82
CA TRP A 287 9.58 -23.62 11.83
C TRP A 287 10.44 -24.85 12.10
N LEU A 288 11.75 -24.67 12.33
CA LEU A 288 12.67 -25.77 12.60
C LEU A 288 12.29 -26.50 13.91
N THR A 289 11.87 -25.76 14.94
CA THR A 289 11.37 -26.32 16.19
C THR A 289 10.14 -27.19 15.96
N ARG A 290 9.15 -26.71 15.20
CA ARG A 290 7.97 -27.50 14.82
C ARG A 290 8.32 -28.77 14.05
N ARG A 291 9.32 -28.72 13.17
CA ARG A 291 9.82 -29.90 12.44
C ARG A 291 10.49 -30.92 13.36
N LYS A 292 11.21 -30.47 14.39
CA LYS A 292 11.75 -31.35 15.44
C LYS A 292 10.65 -31.99 16.29
N GLU A 293 9.67 -31.20 16.74
CA GLU A 293 8.55 -31.68 17.57
C GLU A 293 7.65 -32.69 16.85
N SER A 294 7.43 -32.50 15.54
CA SER A 294 6.68 -33.43 14.70
C SER A 294 7.46 -34.71 14.33
N GLY A 295 8.75 -34.78 14.66
CA GLY A 295 9.64 -35.89 14.28
C GLY A 295 10.02 -35.90 12.79
N MET A 296 9.69 -34.82 12.04
CA MET A 296 10.09 -34.69 10.64
C MET A 296 11.60 -34.45 10.49
N VAL A 297 12.18 -33.75 11.47
CA VAL A 297 13.62 -33.50 11.61
C VAL A 297 14.07 -34.10 12.94
N THR A 298 15.23 -34.74 12.93
CA THR A 298 15.87 -35.27 14.13
C THR A 298 17.15 -34.50 14.43
N CYS A 299 17.49 -34.37 15.70
CA CYS A 299 18.73 -33.76 16.17
C CYS A 299 19.42 -34.76 17.11
N ASN A 300 20.40 -35.49 16.60
CA ASN A 300 21.16 -36.49 17.36
C ASN A 300 22.57 -35.96 17.60
N ASP A 301 23.01 -35.89 18.85
CA ASP A 301 24.32 -35.32 19.21
C ASP A 301 24.58 -33.91 18.64
N GLY A 302 23.51 -33.12 18.47
CA GLY A 302 23.57 -31.77 17.89
C GLY A 302 23.52 -31.71 16.37
N ILE A 303 23.51 -32.87 15.69
CA ILE A 303 23.48 -32.97 14.23
C ILE A 303 22.04 -33.10 13.73
N LEU A 304 21.65 -32.17 12.85
CA LEU A 304 20.36 -32.17 12.18
C LEU A 304 20.33 -33.18 11.05
N SER A 305 19.26 -33.98 11.00
CA SER A 305 18.96 -34.80 9.83
C SER A 305 17.46 -34.93 9.62
N MET A 306 17.05 -34.93 8.34
CA MET A 306 15.66 -35.21 8.00
C MET A 306 15.36 -36.69 8.21
N ALA A 307 14.24 -37.00 8.89
CA ALA A 307 13.83 -38.38 9.13
C ALA A 307 13.60 -39.12 7.79
N ALA A 308 13.94 -40.41 7.74
CA ALA A 308 13.92 -41.19 6.49
C ALA A 308 12.56 -41.16 5.77
N GLY A 309 11.46 -41.37 6.51
CA GLY A 309 10.10 -41.30 5.95
C GLY A 309 9.71 -39.91 5.47
N THR A 310 10.22 -38.85 6.12
CA THR A 310 10.03 -37.47 5.66
C THR A 310 10.78 -37.22 4.36
N LYS A 311 12.05 -37.65 4.28
CA LYS A 311 12.86 -37.53 3.06
C LYS A 311 12.21 -38.26 1.88
N GLU A 312 11.71 -39.47 2.10
CA GLU A 312 11.00 -40.23 1.07
C GLU A 312 9.72 -39.51 0.60
N ALA A 313 8.91 -39.00 1.53
CA ALA A 313 7.70 -38.23 1.20
C ALA A 313 8.01 -36.92 0.45
N LEU A 314 9.08 -36.24 0.87
CA LEU A 314 9.57 -35.01 0.28
C LEU A 314 10.05 -35.24 -1.17
N LEU A 315 10.84 -36.28 -1.42
CA LEU A 315 11.28 -36.64 -2.77
C LEU A 315 10.14 -37.17 -3.65
N ALA A 316 9.18 -37.90 -3.08
CA ALA A 316 7.99 -38.31 -3.80
C ALA A 316 7.12 -37.11 -4.23
N ASN A 317 7.14 -35.99 -3.50
CA ASN A 317 6.48 -34.75 -3.90
C ASN A 317 7.13 -34.15 -5.16
N ARG A 318 8.47 -34.10 -5.23
CA ARG A 318 9.21 -33.62 -6.41
C ARG A 318 8.77 -34.33 -7.71
N ASP A 319 8.54 -35.63 -7.62
CA ASP A 319 8.27 -36.48 -8.77
C ASP A 319 6.76 -36.51 -9.15
N LYS A 320 5.89 -35.85 -8.38
CA LYS A 320 4.48 -35.66 -8.75
C LYS A 320 4.39 -34.59 -9.85
N ARG A 321 3.96 -35.03 -11.04
CA ARG A 321 3.66 -34.17 -12.19
C ARG A 321 2.54 -33.20 -11.84
#